data_AF-A0A7C5B9W8-F1
#
_entry.id   AF-A0A7C5B9W8-F1
#
_cell.length_a   1.000
_cell.length_b   1.000
_cell.length_c   1.000
_cell.angle_alpha   90.00
_cell.angle_beta   90.00
_cell.angle_gamma   90.00
#
_symmetry.space_group_name_H-M   'P 1'
#
loop_
_entity.id
_entity.type
_entity.pdbx_description
1 polymer ?
#
loop_
_entity_poly.entity_id
_entity_poly.type
_entity_poly.pdbx_seq_one_letter_code
_entity_poly.pdbx_strand_id
1 'polypeptide(L)'
;EIFSPYRTIYNFFIVYAARFSPSFKLTNALLRSIGVKIGKNVSISLGVGVDIFRPDYIEIGDETIIGFNTVILTHEFLQREYRLGRVKIGKRCVIGANSLILAGVEIKDDSVVAAGSLVNKDVDGFYGGVPVRKLDKNILDKNEKKEKELKREIQNQ
;
A
#
# COMPACT_ATOMS: atom_id res chain seq x y z
N GLU A 1 -18.98 8.36 19.86
CA GLU A 1 -19.28 8.63 18.44
C GLU A 1 -18.25 7.90 17.58
N ILE A 2 -18.69 7.01 16.69
CA ILE A 2 -17.78 6.19 15.87
C ILE A 2 -17.03 7.08 14.85
N PHE A 3 -17.58 8.26 14.53
CA PHE A 3 -16.99 9.23 13.61
C PHE A 3 -17.19 10.65 14.13
N SER A 4 -16.11 11.43 14.20
CA SER A 4 -16.20 12.88 14.34
C SER A 4 -16.30 13.48 12.93
N PRO A 5 -17.43 14.13 12.56
CA PRO A 5 -17.62 14.65 11.21
C PRO A 5 -16.51 15.61 10.77
N TYR A 6 -16.05 16.47 11.69
CA TYR A 6 -14.95 17.41 11.44
C TYR A 6 -13.64 16.70 11.09
N ARG A 7 -13.30 15.63 11.81
CA ARG A 7 -12.09 14.85 11.55
C ARG A 7 -12.19 14.15 10.19
N THR A 8 -13.34 13.59 9.86
CA THR A 8 -13.57 12.93 8.56
C THR A 8 -13.44 13.91 7.40
N ILE A 9 -14.01 15.12 7.52
CA ILE A 9 -13.88 16.18 6.51
C ILE A 9 -12.42 16.59 6.34
N TYR A 10 -11.71 16.81 7.46
CA TYR A 10 -10.28 17.14 7.42
C TYR A 10 -9.47 16.02 6.73
N ASN A 11 -9.66 14.77 7.16
CA ASN A 11 -9.00 13.62 6.55
C ASN A 11 -9.32 13.52 5.05
N PHE A 12 -10.56 13.74 4.64
CA PHE A 12 -10.97 13.72 3.23
C PHE A 12 -10.11 14.66 2.39
N PHE A 13 -9.98 15.93 2.76
CA PHE A 13 -9.18 16.88 2.00
C PHE A 13 -7.70 16.49 1.94
N ILE A 14 -7.14 16.01 3.05
CA ILE A 14 -5.73 15.61 3.11
C ILE A 14 -5.48 14.34 2.27
N VAL A 15 -6.37 13.34 2.32
CA VAL A 15 -6.25 12.12 1.51
C VAL A 15 -6.32 12.46 0.02
N TYR A 16 -7.24 13.33 -0.39
CA TYR A 16 -7.34 13.75 -1.79
C TYR A 16 -6.13 14.58 -2.23
N ALA A 17 -5.63 15.49 -1.38
CA ALA A 17 -4.41 16.24 -1.68
C ALA A 17 -3.19 15.30 -1.82
N ALA A 18 -3.04 14.32 -0.93
CA ALA A 18 -1.99 13.32 -0.99
C ALA A 18 -2.10 12.44 -2.26
N ARG A 19 -3.33 12.08 -2.66
CA ARG A 19 -3.62 11.26 -3.85
C ARG A 19 -3.14 11.89 -5.15
N PHE A 20 -3.19 13.21 -5.26
CA PHE A 20 -2.78 13.96 -6.47
C PHE A 20 -1.41 14.64 -6.36
N SER A 21 -0.73 14.52 -5.22
CA SER A 21 0.59 15.10 -5.00
C SER A 21 1.66 14.34 -5.80
N PRO A 22 2.44 15.01 -6.68
CA PRO A 22 3.51 14.38 -7.45
C PRO A 22 4.79 14.15 -6.62
N SER A 23 4.86 14.64 -5.38
CA SER A 23 6.04 14.55 -4.52
C SER A 23 5.83 13.53 -3.39
N PHE A 24 6.65 12.48 -3.35
CA PHE A 24 6.61 11.46 -2.29
C PHE A 24 6.79 12.06 -0.89
N LYS A 25 7.65 13.08 -0.75
CA LYS A 25 7.88 13.75 0.54
C LYS A 25 6.61 14.47 1.03
N LEU A 26 5.93 15.17 0.11
CA LEU A 26 4.70 15.89 0.42
C LEU A 26 3.57 14.90 0.75
N THR A 27 3.40 13.86 -0.06
CA THR A 27 2.43 12.79 0.19
C THR A 27 2.63 12.17 1.57
N ASN A 28 3.87 11.82 1.93
CA ASN A 28 4.18 11.28 3.24
C ASN A 28 3.93 12.28 4.37
N ALA A 29 4.22 13.56 4.19
CA ALA A 29 3.97 14.59 5.20
C ALA A 29 2.46 14.79 5.44
N LEU A 30 1.67 14.87 4.37
CA LEU A 30 0.21 14.97 4.43
C LEU A 30 -0.41 13.76 5.14
N LEU A 31 -0.01 12.55 4.77
CA LEU A 31 -0.57 11.35 5.40
C LEU A 31 -0.15 11.22 6.88
N ARG A 32 1.06 11.65 7.25
CA ARG A 32 1.45 11.76 8.66
C ARG A 32 0.60 12.75 9.44
N SER A 33 0.16 13.86 8.82
CA SER A 33 -0.65 14.88 9.52
C SER A 33 -2.04 14.39 9.94
N ILE A 34 -2.57 13.35 9.27
CA ILE A 34 -3.83 12.68 9.63
C ILE A 34 -3.65 11.42 10.48
N GLY A 35 -2.41 11.09 10.86
CA GLY A 35 -2.10 10.03 11.82
C GLY A 35 -1.53 8.74 11.23
N VAL A 36 -1.34 8.64 9.91
CA VAL A 36 -0.66 7.48 9.32
C VAL A 36 0.78 7.42 9.82
N LYS A 37 1.22 6.28 10.35
CA LYS A 37 2.61 6.10 10.77
C LYS A 37 3.45 5.68 9.57
N ILE A 38 4.30 6.58 9.07
CA ILE A 38 5.12 6.35 7.88
C ILE A 38 6.60 6.45 8.24
N GLY A 39 7.34 5.38 8.00
CA GLY A 39 8.79 5.26 8.18
C GLY A 39 9.63 6.16 7.26
N LYS A 40 10.94 5.96 7.27
CA LYS A 40 11.93 6.70 6.47
C LYS A 40 11.94 6.17 5.04
N ASN A 41 12.16 7.06 4.07
CA ASN A 41 12.32 6.70 2.65
C ASN A 41 11.18 5.87 2.05
N VAL A 42 9.97 5.99 2.59
CA VAL A 42 8.77 5.37 2.01
C VAL A 42 8.37 6.10 0.73
N SER A 43 8.03 5.35 -0.31
CA SER A 43 7.53 5.91 -1.56
C SER A 43 6.05 5.54 -1.73
N ILE A 44 5.17 6.53 -1.61
CA ILE A 44 3.74 6.36 -1.86
C ILE A 44 3.40 7.00 -3.20
N SER A 45 3.08 6.15 -4.19
CA SER A 45 2.83 6.59 -5.55
C SER A 45 1.52 7.37 -5.72
N LEU A 46 1.40 8.05 -6.86
CA LEU A 46 0.20 8.80 -7.22
C LEU A 46 -1.03 7.89 -7.23
N GLY A 47 -2.17 8.45 -6.83
CA GLY A 47 -3.42 7.71 -6.82
C GLY A 47 -3.56 6.72 -5.67
N VAL A 48 -2.61 6.61 -4.74
CA VAL A 48 -2.82 5.78 -3.54
C VAL A 48 -3.94 6.38 -2.70
N GLY A 49 -4.93 5.55 -2.36
CA GLY A 49 -6.01 5.88 -1.45
C GLY A 49 -5.75 5.27 -0.08
N VAL A 50 -5.94 6.05 0.97
CA VAL A 50 -5.95 5.54 2.35
C VAL A 50 -7.32 5.76 2.96
N ASP A 51 -7.61 4.98 4.00
CA ASP A 51 -8.81 5.09 4.79
C ASP A 51 -9.03 6.52 5.33
N ILE A 52 -10.21 7.08 5.05
CA ILE A 52 -10.58 8.44 5.47
C ILE A 52 -11.03 8.46 6.94
N PHE A 53 -11.62 7.37 7.42
CA PHE A 53 -12.20 7.34 8.76
C PHE A 53 -11.14 7.09 9.81
N ARG A 54 -10.26 6.10 9.60
CA ARG A 54 -9.21 5.71 10.56
C ARG A 54 -7.82 5.58 9.91
N PRO A 55 -7.30 6.66 9.30
CA PRO A 55 -5.93 6.68 8.77
C PRO A 55 -4.88 6.39 9.86
N ASP A 56 -5.18 6.69 11.14
CA ASP A 56 -4.33 6.40 12.30
C ASP A 56 -4.10 4.90 12.57
N TYR A 57 -4.77 4.02 11.83
CA TYR A 57 -4.63 2.56 11.93
C TYR A 57 -3.70 1.96 10.88
N ILE A 58 -3.08 2.81 10.06
CA ILE A 58 -2.13 2.41 9.04
C ILE A 58 -0.71 2.67 9.54
N GLU A 59 0.13 1.63 9.48
CA GLU A 59 1.56 1.71 9.75
C GLU A 59 2.34 1.19 8.54
N ILE A 60 3.33 1.96 8.08
CA ILE A 60 4.19 1.65 6.94
C ILE A 60 5.65 1.76 7.36
N GLY A 61 6.38 0.66 7.26
CA GLY A 61 7.80 0.57 7.62
C GLY A 61 8.73 1.28 6.66
N ASP A 62 9.99 1.43 7.08
CA ASP A 62 11.05 2.11 6.32
C ASP A 62 11.26 1.47 4.94
N GLU A 63 11.61 2.29 3.94
CA GLU A 63 12.00 1.87 2.58
C GLU A 63 10.93 1.08 1.82
N THR A 64 9.68 1.14 2.27
CA THR A 64 8.55 0.48 1.62
C THR A 64 8.01 1.30 0.45
N ILE A 65 7.60 0.61 -0.61
CA ILE A 65 7.04 1.17 -1.83
C ILE A 65 5.57 0.76 -1.95
N ILE A 66 4.69 1.75 -2.10
CA ILE A 66 3.27 1.55 -2.38
C ILE A 66 2.99 1.98 -3.81
N GLY A 67 2.63 1.01 -4.66
CA GLY A 67 2.38 1.20 -6.08
C GLY A 67 1.13 2.03 -6.36
N PHE A 68 1.10 2.61 -7.57
CA PHE A 68 0.04 3.50 -8.04
C PHE A 68 -1.36 2.93 -7.78
N ASN A 69 -2.30 3.81 -7.44
CA ASN A 69 -3.72 3.46 -7.34
C ASN A 69 -4.06 2.35 -6.31
N THR A 70 -3.13 2.00 -5.44
CA THR A 70 -3.39 1.06 -4.33
C THR A 70 -4.36 1.68 -3.32
N VAL A 71 -5.24 0.88 -2.75
CA VAL A 71 -6.17 1.31 -1.69
C VAL A 71 -5.86 0.55 -0.40
N ILE A 72 -5.74 1.28 0.71
CA ILE A 72 -5.50 0.72 2.04
C ILE A 72 -6.72 1.01 2.92
N LEU A 73 -7.43 -0.04 3.32
CA LEU A 73 -8.60 0.05 4.19
C LEU A 73 -8.28 -0.46 5.59
N THR A 74 -8.70 0.30 6.60
CA THR A 74 -8.64 -0.10 8.01
C THR A 74 -10.02 -0.45 8.57
N HIS A 75 -11.08 -0.19 7.80
CA HIS A 75 -12.42 -0.62 8.13
C HIS A 75 -13.12 -1.33 6.97
N GLU A 76 -14.10 -2.15 7.31
CA GLU A 76 -15.04 -2.76 6.37
C GLU A 76 -16.47 -2.60 6.92
N PHE A 77 -17.37 -2.15 6.04
CA PHE A 77 -18.80 -2.14 6.33
C PHE A 77 -19.42 -3.45 5.84
N LEU A 78 -19.84 -4.30 6.76
CA LEU A 78 -20.68 -5.46 6.49
C LEU A 78 -22.13 -5.12 6.85
N GLN A 79 -23.09 -5.85 6.29
CA GLN A 79 -24.52 -5.58 6.51
C GLN A 79 -24.93 -5.49 7.99
N ARG A 80 -24.20 -6.18 8.87
CA ARG A 80 -24.51 -6.27 10.31
C ARG A 80 -23.37 -5.83 11.21
N GLU A 81 -22.19 -5.55 10.65
CA GLU A 81 -20.96 -5.37 11.43
C GLU A 81 -20.10 -4.27 10.84
N TYR A 82 -19.51 -3.45 11.71
CA TYR A 82 -18.40 -2.57 11.37
C TYR A 82 -17.12 -3.23 11.84
N ARG A 83 -16.27 -3.67 10.92
CA ARG A 83 -14.97 -4.23 11.26
C ARG A 83 -13.91 -3.16 11.17
N LEU A 84 -13.09 -3.07 12.20
CA LEU A 84 -11.96 -2.17 12.27
C LEU A 84 -10.71 -2.99 12.56
N GLY A 85 -9.70 -2.85 11.72
CA GLY A 85 -8.45 -3.61 11.82
C GLY A 85 -7.27 -2.73 11.46
N ARG A 86 -6.21 -2.79 12.28
CA ARG A 86 -4.94 -2.12 11.96
C ARG A 86 -4.32 -2.78 10.74
N VAL A 87 -3.81 -1.97 9.83
CA VAL A 87 -3.02 -2.45 8.70
C VAL A 87 -1.57 -2.11 8.97
N LYS A 88 -0.73 -3.14 9.00
CA LYS A 88 0.70 -2.99 9.22
C LYS A 88 1.46 -3.49 8.02
N ILE A 89 2.17 -2.59 7.36
CA ILE A 89 3.07 -2.90 6.26
C ILE A 89 4.49 -2.73 6.79
N GLY A 90 5.27 -3.81 6.72
CA GLY A 90 6.65 -3.89 7.20
C GLY A 90 7.61 -2.99 6.43
N LYS A 91 8.91 -3.21 6.66
CA LYS A 91 10.02 -2.52 6.00
C LYS A 91 10.34 -3.15 4.66
N ARG A 92 10.87 -2.35 3.73
CA ARG A 92 11.33 -2.78 2.39
C ARG A 92 10.28 -3.61 1.62
N CYS A 93 9.00 -3.39 1.91
CA CYS A 93 7.93 -4.09 1.22
C CYS A 93 7.69 -3.44 -0.15
N VAL A 94 7.25 -4.23 -1.13
CA VAL A 94 6.84 -3.74 -2.44
C VAL A 94 5.38 -4.11 -2.66
N ILE A 95 4.51 -3.12 -2.67
CA ILE A 95 3.10 -3.31 -2.99
C ILE A 95 2.87 -2.89 -4.43
N GLY A 96 2.49 -3.85 -5.28
CA GLY A 96 2.22 -3.62 -6.69
C GLY A 96 1.02 -2.69 -6.90
N ALA A 97 1.02 -1.98 -8.03
CA ALA A 97 -0.02 -1.05 -8.40
C ALA A 97 -1.42 -1.69 -8.45
N ASN A 98 -2.46 -0.88 -8.22
CA ASN A 98 -3.87 -1.29 -8.20
C ASN A 98 -4.19 -2.44 -7.22
N SER A 99 -3.44 -2.56 -6.13
CA SER A 99 -3.75 -3.54 -5.08
C SER A 99 -4.79 -2.99 -4.10
N LEU A 100 -5.55 -3.87 -3.48
CA LEU A 100 -6.48 -3.56 -2.39
C LEU A 100 -6.01 -4.28 -1.12
N ILE A 101 -5.70 -3.51 -0.07
CA ILE A 101 -5.30 -4.03 1.24
C ILE A 101 -6.48 -3.90 2.20
N LEU A 102 -6.97 -5.04 2.70
CA LEU A 102 -8.12 -5.11 3.60
C LEU A 102 -7.76 -4.86 5.06
N ALA A 103 -8.77 -4.53 5.85
CA ALA A 103 -8.61 -4.22 7.26
C ALA A 103 -8.05 -5.40 8.06
N GLY A 104 -7.10 -5.12 8.95
CA GLY A 104 -6.57 -6.11 9.90
C GLY A 104 -5.43 -6.99 9.41
N VAL A 105 -4.91 -6.76 8.19
CA VAL A 105 -3.81 -7.55 7.64
C VAL A 105 -2.43 -7.02 8.05
N GLU A 106 -1.49 -7.93 8.27
CA GLU A 106 -0.06 -7.65 8.43
C GLU A 106 0.73 -8.15 7.20
N ILE A 107 1.49 -7.25 6.59
CA ILE A 107 2.46 -7.55 5.54
C ILE A 107 3.84 -7.46 6.18
N LYS A 108 4.54 -8.59 6.30
CA LYS A 108 5.85 -8.65 6.96
C LYS A 108 6.94 -8.00 6.12
N ASP A 109 8.04 -7.65 6.78
CA ASP A 109 9.25 -7.10 6.16
C ASP A 109 9.68 -7.90 4.92
N ASP A 110 10.22 -7.20 3.92
CA ASP A 110 10.73 -7.76 2.66
C ASP A 110 9.69 -8.52 1.82
N SER A 111 8.40 -8.34 2.12
CA SER A 111 7.32 -8.95 1.35
C SER A 111 7.01 -8.19 0.06
N VAL A 112 6.57 -8.93 -0.95
CA VAL A 112 6.18 -8.41 -2.26
C VAL A 112 4.74 -8.83 -2.54
N VAL A 113 3.89 -7.86 -2.88
CA VAL A 113 2.53 -8.08 -3.36
C VAL A 113 2.48 -7.72 -4.84
N ALA A 114 2.11 -8.66 -5.70
CA ALA A 114 1.98 -8.42 -7.13
C ALA A 114 0.88 -7.39 -7.43
N ALA A 115 0.99 -6.69 -8.57
CA ALA A 115 -0.01 -5.71 -8.99
C ALA A 115 -1.41 -6.34 -9.15
N GLY A 116 -2.46 -5.55 -8.89
CA GLY A 116 -3.85 -5.98 -9.03
C GLY A 116 -4.31 -7.01 -7.98
N SER A 117 -3.65 -7.08 -6.83
CA SER A 117 -3.94 -8.12 -5.82
C SER A 117 -4.91 -7.66 -4.74
N LEU A 118 -5.72 -8.60 -4.25
CA LEU A 118 -6.60 -8.42 -3.08
C LEU A 118 -5.96 -9.07 -1.84
N VAL A 119 -5.35 -8.24 -0.99
CA VAL A 119 -4.71 -8.69 0.25
C VAL A 119 -5.76 -8.86 1.34
N ASN A 120 -6.29 -10.07 1.45
CA ASN A 120 -7.33 -10.46 2.41
C ASN A 120 -6.82 -11.31 3.59
N LYS A 121 -5.50 -11.45 3.72
CA LYS A 121 -4.81 -12.17 4.80
C LYS A 121 -3.36 -11.71 4.89
N ASP A 122 -2.69 -12.10 5.97
CA ASP A 122 -1.29 -11.76 6.20
C ASP A 122 -0.36 -12.28 5.09
N VAL A 123 0.69 -11.51 4.83
CA VAL A 123 1.66 -11.74 3.76
C VAL A 123 3.06 -11.86 4.35
N ASP A 124 3.75 -12.93 3.99
CA ASP A 124 5.13 -13.23 4.40
C ASP A 124 5.91 -13.81 3.20
N GLY A 125 6.48 -12.93 2.39
CA GLY A 125 7.17 -13.24 1.14
C GLY A 125 6.45 -12.70 -0.09
N PHE A 126 6.44 -13.48 -1.19
CA PHE A 126 5.85 -13.04 -2.46
C PHE A 126 4.44 -13.58 -2.64
N TYR A 127 3.47 -12.69 -2.82
CA TYR A 127 2.04 -13.02 -2.94
C TYR A 127 1.40 -12.26 -4.10
N GLY A 128 0.31 -12.80 -4.66
CA GLY A 128 -0.48 -12.10 -5.64
C GLY A 128 -1.83 -12.75 -5.95
N GLY A 129 -2.69 -12.02 -6.64
CA GLY A 129 -3.99 -12.47 -7.12
C GLY A 129 -5.18 -11.99 -6.29
N VAL A 130 -6.38 -12.42 -6.69
CA VAL A 130 -7.67 -12.06 -6.06
C VAL A 130 -8.45 -13.34 -5.76
N PRO A 131 -8.49 -13.81 -4.50
CA PRO A 131 -7.71 -13.36 -3.33
C PRO A 131 -6.21 -13.73 -3.44
N VAL A 132 -5.36 -13.10 -2.62
CA VAL A 132 -3.92 -13.36 -2.63
C VAL A 132 -3.57 -14.81 -2.31
N ARG A 133 -2.62 -15.34 -3.10
CA ARG A 133 -1.95 -16.63 -2.87
C ARG A 133 -0.45 -16.42 -2.89
N LYS A 134 0.28 -17.28 -2.16
CA LYS A 134 1.74 -17.28 -2.19
C LYS A 134 2.20 -17.66 -3.59
N LEU A 135 3.12 -16.89 -4.14
CA LEU A 135 3.71 -17.10 -5.46
C LEU A 135 5.14 -17.62 -5.31
N ASP A 136 5.63 -18.27 -6.37
CA ASP A 136 7.02 -18.72 -6.44
C ASP A 136 7.94 -17.52 -6.70
N LYS A 137 8.98 -17.35 -5.86
CA LYS A 137 10.00 -16.30 -6.02
C LYS A 137 10.76 -16.42 -7.34
N ASN A 138 10.87 -17.62 -7.91
CA ASN A 138 11.50 -17.84 -9.20
C ASN A 138 10.88 -17.01 -10.33
N ILE A 139 9.62 -16.57 -10.19
CA ILE A 139 8.94 -15.70 -11.15
C ILE A 139 9.58 -14.30 -11.18
N LEU A 140 9.97 -13.76 -10.02
CA LEU A 140 10.61 -12.44 -9.92
C LEU A 140 12.00 -12.48 -10.57
N ASP A 141 12.81 -13.49 -10.24
CA ASP A 141 14.17 -13.64 -10.77
C ASP A 141 14.19 -13.76 -12.31
N LYS A 142 13.19 -14.44 -12.88
CA LYS A 142 13.03 -14.56 -14.34
C LYS A 142 12.72 -13.22 -14.98
N ASN A 143 11.83 -12.43 -14.38
CA ASN A 143 11.47 -11.10 -14.90
C ASN A 143 12.65 -10.15 -14.85
N GLU A 144 13.42 -10.13 -13.75
CA GLU A 144 14.63 -9.29 -13.64
C GLU A 144 15.70 -9.65 -14.68
N LYS A 145 15.92 -10.96 -14.92
CA LYS A 145 16.87 -11.41 -15.95
C LYS A 145 16.45 -10.93 -17.34
N LYS A 146 15.17 -11.11 -17.67
CA LYS A 146 14.60 -10.67 -18.95
C LYS A 146 14.72 -9.15 -19.14
N GLU A 147 14.52 -8.36 -18.09
CA GLU A 147 14.68 -6.90 -18.16
C GLU A 147 16.16 -6.50 -18.37
N LYS A 148 17.10 -7.16 -17.68
CA LYS A 148 18.54 -6.91 -17.85
C LYS A 148 19.01 -7.27 -19.27
N GLU A 149 18.50 -8.37 -19.83
CA GLU A 149 18.76 -8.76 -21.23
C GLU A 149 18.25 -7.71 -22.20
N LEU A 150 16.99 -7.29 -22.07
CA LEU A 150 16.40 -6.25 -22.92
C LEU A 150 17.18 -4.93 -22.86
N LYS A 151 17.60 -4.50 -21.67
CA LYS A 151 18.42 -3.28 -21.50
C LYS A 151 19.77 -3.39 -22.20
N ARG A 152 20.40 -4.57 -22.20
CA ARG A 152 21.66 -4.82 -22.91
C ARG A 152 21.47 -4.80 -24.43
N GLU A 153 20.38 -5.36 -24.94
CA GLU A 153 20.07 -5.34 -26.37
C GLU A 153 19.88 -3.90 -26.87
N ILE A 154 19.12 -3.09 -26.15
CA ILE A 154 18.88 -1.68 -26.48
C ILE A 154 20.17 -0.86 -26.43
N GLN A 155 21.10 -1.17 -25.53
CA GLN A 155 22.37 -0.44 -25.40
C GLN A 155 23.40 -0.81 -26.50
N ASN A 156 23.21 -1.94 -27.18
CA ASN A 156 24.08 -2.43 -28.24
C ASN A 156 23.55 -2.13 -29.67
N GLN A 157 22.42 -1.43 -29.78
CA GLN A 157 21.87 -0.88 -31.03
C GLN A 157 22.19 0.62 -31.14
#